data_AF-A0A0S7WHX3-F1
#
_entry.id   AF-A0A0S7WHX3-F1
#
_cell.length_a   1.000
_cell.length_b   1.000
_cell.length_c   1.000
_cell.angle_alpha   90.00
_cell.angle_beta   90.00
_cell.angle_gamma   90.00
#
_symmetry.space_group_name_H-M   'P 1'
#
loop_
_entity.id
_entity.type
_entity.pdbx_description
1 polymer ?
#
loop_
_entity_poly.entity_id
_entity_poly.type
_entity_poly.pdbx_seq_one_letter_code
_entity_poly.pdbx_strand_id
1 'polypeptide(L)'
;FIFGAMIMGIGGSIYAYERGSISPDTFTPFFGTFIFWAMLMVGGSGNNKGAILGAYIVWGIWTISLQLQGYDLPEFVRSRIFFIRDLLIGSLIVIVLLLRPAGLLPEERRVSLFIGRDTGPRPREPTTEPGPAGEPSSQ
;
A
#
# COMPACT_ATOMS: atom_id res chain seq x y z
N PHE A 1 -9.64 -14.27 -0.21
CA PHE A 1 -8.59 -15.22 0.23
C PHE A 1 -8.47 -16.42 -0.70
N ILE A 2 -9.51 -17.25 -0.85
CA ILE A 2 -9.49 -18.50 -1.66
C ILE A 2 -8.94 -18.27 -3.07
N PHE A 3 -9.45 -17.28 -3.80
CA PHE A 3 -9.00 -16.96 -5.15
C PHE A 3 -7.51 -16.60 -5.22
N GLY A 4 -7.02 -15.79 -4.26
CA GLY A 4 -5.61 -15.46 -4.16
C GLY A 4 -4.74 -16.66 -3.79
N ALA A 5 -5.22 -17.53 -2.90
CA ALA A 5 -4.52 -18.75 -2.52
C ALA A 5 -4.40 -19.74 -3.70
N MET A 6 -5.44 -19.86 -4.53
CA MET A 6 -5.38 -20.67 -5.76
C MET A 6 -4.32 -20.14 -6.72
N ILE A 7 -4.32 -18.82 -6.98
CA ILE A 7 -3.34 -18.18 -7.88
C ILE A 7 -1.91 -18.35 -7.35
N MET A 8 -1.70 -18.09 -6.06
CA MET A 8 -0.39 -18.24 -5.41
C MET A 8 0.10 -19.70 -5.45
N GLY A 9 -0.80 -20.67 -5.22
CA GLY A 9 -0.47 -22.10 -5.26
C GLY A 9 -0.05 -22.55 -6.66
N ILE A 10 -0.76 -22.13 -7.70
CA ILE A 10 -0.42 -22.44 -9.10
C ILE A 10 0.89 -21.76 -9.51
N GLY A 11 1.09 -20.50 -9.14
CA GLY A 11 2.33 -19.79 -9.45
C GLY A 11 3.55 -20.45 -8.79
N GLY A 12 3.41 -20.86 -7.53
CA GLY A 12 4.48 -21.55 -6.80
C GLY A 12 4.83 -22.92 -7.37
N SER A 13 3.84 -23.70 -7.82
CA SER A 13 4.09 -25.02 -8.42
C SER A 13 4.84 -24.91 -9.75
N ILE A 14 4.45 -23.97 -10.60
CA ILE A 14 5.16 -23.71 -11.88
C ILE A 14 6.59 -23.23 -11.61
N TYR A 15 6.78 -22.32 -10.65
CA TYR A 15 8.12 -21.85 -10.28
C TYR A 15 9.04 -22.97 -9.79
N ALA A 16 8.52 -23.86 -8.93
CA ALA A 16 9.28 -25.00 -8.44
C ALA A 16 9.65 -25.98 -9.56
N TYR A 17 8.73 -26.20 -10.51
CA TYR A 17 8.96 -27.03 -11.69
C TYR A 17 10.10 -26.47 -12.57
N GLU A 18 10.05 -25.18 -12.91
CA GLU A 18 11.07 -24.52 -13.75
C GLU A 18 12.46 -24.50 -13.10
N ARG A 19 12.53 -24.31 -11.78
CA ARG A 19 13.81 -24.16 -11.07
C ARG A 19 14.48 -25.49 -10.75
N GLY A 20 13.72 -26.60 -10.71
CA GLY A 20 14.19 -27.96 -10.36
C GLY A 20 14.68 -28.13 -8.92
N SER A 21 15.12 -27.05 -8.27
CA SER A 21 15.51 -26.97 -6.87
C SER A 21 15.16 -25.59 -6.31
N ILE A 22 14.81 -25.54 -5.02
CA ILE A 22 14.47 -24.29 -4.33
C ILE A 22 15.58 -23.96 -3.35
N SER A 23 16.29 -22.86 -3.60
CA SER A 23 17.25 -22.29 -2.65
C SER A 23 16.68 -21.02 -2.00
N PRO A 24 16.82 -20.87 -0.66
CA PRO A 24 16.41 -19.65 0.05
C PRO A 24 17.18 -18.41 -0.41
N ASP A 25 18.39 -18.57 -0.94
CA ASP A 25 19.22 -17.45 -1.41
C ASP A 25 18.57 -16.67 -2.56
N THR A 26 17.66 -17.32 -3.32
CA THR A 26 16.95 -16.64 -4.40
C THR A 26 15.78 -15.78 -3.96
N PHE A 27 15.29 -15.94 -2.72
CA PHE A 27 14.15 -15.18 -2.22
C PHE A 27 14.62 -13.96 -1.45
N THR A 28 15.37 -13.08 -2.13
CA THR A 28 15.85 -11.86 -1.48
C THR A 28 14.66 -10.93 -1.19
N PRO A 29 14.67 -10.23 -0.03
CA PRO A 29 13.61 -9.27 0.31
C PRO A 29 13.36 -8.22 -0.77
N PHE A 30 14.43 -7.89 -1.50
CA PHE A 30 14.42 -6.97 -2.62
C PHE A 30 13.45 -7.38 -3.72
N PHE A 31 13.56 -8.63 -4.21
CA PHE A 31 12.66 -9.16 -5.24
C PHE A 31 11.30 -9.59 -4.69
N GLY A 32 11.24 -10.02 -3.42
CA GLY A 32 10.00 -10.57 -2.83
C GLY A 32 9.03 -9.53 -2.29
N THR A 33 9.52 -8.41 -1.74
CA THR A 33 8.65 -7.45 -1.03
C THR A 33 8.92 -6.01 -1.43
N PHE A 34 10.17 -5.56 -1.43
CA PHE A 34 10.48 -4.14 -1.64
C PHE A 34 10.03 -3.62 -3.00
N ILE A 35 10.17 -4.39 -4.08
CA ILE A 35 9.66 -4.00 -5.41
C ILE A 35 8.14 -3.80 -5.41
N PHE A 36 7.37 -4.71 -4.79
CA PHE A 36 5.92 -4.59 -4.74
C PHE A 36 5.47 -3.42 -3.87
N TRP A 37 6.15 -3.20 -2.73
CA TRP A 37 5.94 -2.01 -1.92
C TRP A 37 6.31 -0.72 -2.66
N ALA A 38 7.36 -0.74 -3.48
CA ALA A 38 7.75 0.38 -4.34
C ALA A 38 6.63 0.72 -5.34
N MET A 39 6.11 -0.29 -6.04
CA MET A 39 4.98 -0.13 -6.97
C MET A 39 3.78 0.53 -6.29
N LEU A 40 3.46 0.09 -5.07
CA LEU A 40 2.36 0.65 -4.28
C LEU A 40 2.64 2.07 -3.79
N MET A 41 3.85 2.38 -3.32
CA MET A 41 4.24 3.72 -2.86
C MET A 41 4.26 4.72 -4.02
N VAL A 42 4.76 4.34 -5.19
CA VAL A 42 4.73 5.16 -6.41
C VAL A 42 3.29 5.47 -6.80
N GLY A 43 2.43 4.45 -6.78
CA GLY A 43 1.02 4.57 -7.16
C GLY A 43 0.14 5.32 -6.16
N GLY A 44 0.45 5.20 -4.87
CA GLY A 44 -0.41 5.61 -3.76
C GLY A 44 -1.30 4.47 -3.28
N SER A 45 -1.34 4.22 -1.97
CA SER A 45 -2.15 3.17 -1.35
C SER A 45 -3.65 3.50 -1.28
N GLY A 46 -4.02 4.75 -1.58
CA GLY A 46 -5.38 5.27 -1.40
C GLY A 46 -6.36 5.00 -2.52
N ASN A 47 -5.90 4.53 -3.68
CA ASN A 47 -6.78 4.20 -4.80
C ASN A 47 -6.18 3.10 -5.69
N ASN A 48 -6.99 2.11 -6.07
CA ASN A 48 -6.59 1.00 -6.93
C ASN A 48 -6.03 1.47 -8.28
N LYS A 49 -6.54 2.59 -8.82
CA LYS A 49 -6.02 3.18 -10.07
C LYS A 49 -4.59 3.72 -9.90
N GLY A 50 -4.28 4.29 -8.74
CA GLY A 50 -2.94 4.73 -8.38
C GLY A 50 -1.98 3.55 -8.33
N ALA A 51 -2.34 2.50 -7.59
CA ALA A 51 -1.55 1.26 -7.50
C ALA A 51 -1.23 0.64 -8.87
N ILE A 52 -2.22 0.57 -9.78
CA ILE A 52 -2.03 0.05 -11.14
C ILE A 52 -1.04 0.92 -11.93
N LEU A 53 -1.18 2.25 -11.88
CA LEU A 53 -0.26 3.17 -12.55
C LEU A 53 1.16 3.04 -11.99
N GLY A 54 1.30 2.94 -10.67
CA GLY A 54 2.58 2.71 -10.00
C GLY A 54 3.24 1.39 -10.42
N ALA A 55 2.46 0.32 -10.54
CA ALA A 55 2.92 -0.96 -11.07
C ALA A 55 3.46 -0.82 -12.50
N TYR A 56 2.74 -0.14 -13.40
CA TYR A 56 3.19 0.07 -14.78
C TYR A 56 4.46 0.92 -14.88
N ILE A 57 4.62 1.94 -14.03
CA ILE A 57 5.82 2.80 -14.04
C ILE A 57 7.05 1.98 -13.63
N VAL A 58 7.00 1.31 -12.48
CA VAL A 58 8.13 0.52 -11.98
C VAL A 58 8.43 -0.65 -12.93
N TRP A 59 7.38 -1.30 -13.44
CA TRP A 59 7.53 -2.36 -14.44
C TRP A 59 8.13 -1.85 -15.75
N GLY A 60 7.77 -0.64 -16.18
CA GLY A 60 8.35 0.03 -17.34
C GLY A 60 9.85 0.29 -17.16
N ILE A 61 10.25 0.82 -16.00
CA ILE A 61 11.67 1.03 -15.65
C ILE A 61 12.45 -0.29 -15.69
N TRP A 62 11.86 -1.36 -15.14
CA TRP A 62 12.47 -2.69 -15.19
C TRP A 62 12.60 -3.19 -16.63
N THR A 63 11.52 -3.17 -17.40
CA THR A 63 11.50 -3.62 -18.81
C THR A 63 12.50 -2.84 -19.67
N ILE A 64 12.55 -1.52 -19.53
CA ILE A 64 13.50 -0.66 -20.25
C ILE A 64 14.93 -1.02 -19.85
N SER A 65 15.21 -1.20 -18.56
CA SER A 65 16.53 -1.65 -18.10
C SER A 65 16.94 -2.98 -18.70
N LEU A 66 15.98 -3.91 -18.88
CA LEU A 66 16.22 -5.22 -19.48
C LEU A 66 16.50 -5.13 -20.98
N GLN A 67 15.76 -4.27 -21.70
CA GLN A 67 15.97 -4.03 -23.13
C GLN A 67 17.30 -3.34 -23.42
N LEU A 68 17.75 -2.44 -22.54
CA LEU A 68 19.06 -1.81 -22.66
C LEU A 68 20.22 -2.82 -22.57
N GLN A 69 20.04 -3.97 -21.92
CA GLN A 69 21.06 -5.02 -21.84
C GLN A 69 21.28 -5.74 -23.19
N GLY A 70 20.31 -5.65 -24.10
CA GLY A 70 20.39 -6.22 -25.44
C GLY A 70 21.24 -5.41 -26.42
N TYR A 71 21.65 -4.19 -26.04
CA TYR A 71 22.58 -3.37 -26.83
C TYR A 71 24.04 -3.69 -26.49
N ASP A 72 24.95 -3.34 -27.40
CA ASP A 72 26.39 -3.48 -27.17
C ASP A 72 26.87 -2.49 -26.11
N LEU A 73 26.77 -2.93 -24.86
CA LEU A 73 27.28 -2.21 -23.69
C LEU A 73 28.74 -2.62 -23.43
N PRO A 74 29.58 -1.69 -22.93
CA PRO A 74 30.93 -2.01 -22.48
C PRO A 74 30.91 -3.15 -21.45
N GLU A 75 31.88 -4.08 -21.54
CA GLU A 75 31.97 -5.28 -20.69
C GLU A 75 31.86 -4.96 -19.19
N PHE A 76 32.45 -3.83 -18.78
CA PHE A 76 32.38 -3.31 -17.41
C PHE A 76 30.94 -3.06 -16.91
N VAL A 77 30.06 -2.60 -17.78
CA VAL A 77 28.65 -2.32 -17.47
C VAL A 77 27.84 -3.61 -17.50
N ARG A 78 28.13 -4.50 -18.46
CA ARG A 78 27.43 -5.80 -18.64
C ARG A 78 27.52 -6.67 -17.38
N SER A 79 28.70 -6.81 -16.77
CA SER A 79 28.85 -7.63 -15.55
C SER A 79 28.23 -6.99 -14.30
N ARG A 80 28.06 -5.66 -14.27
CA ARG A 80 27.58 -4.91 -13.09
C ARG A 80 26.10 -4.54 -13.15
N ILE A 81 25.44 -4.88 -14.24
CA ILE A 81 24.11 -4.39 -14.56
C ILE A 81 23.04 -4.82 -13.53
N PHE A 82 23.19 -6.00 -12.94
CA PHE A 82 22.32 -6.48 -11.86
C PHE A 82 22.42 -5.55 -10.63
N PHE A 83 23.64 -5.24 -10.18
CA PHE A 83 23.88 -4.33 -9.06
C PHE A 83 23.41 -2.90 -9.36
N ILE A 84 23.62 -2.42 -10.59
CA ILE A 84 23.16 -1.09 -11.01
C ILE A 84 21.64 -1.02 -10.99
N ARG A 85 20.95 -2.06 -11.47
CA ARG A 85 19.48 -2.15 -11.43
C ARG A 85 18.97 -2.16 -9.99
N ASP A 86 19.61 -2.94 -9.12
CA ASP A 86 19.20 -3.06 -7.74
C ASP A 86 19.39 -1.73 -6.99
N LEU A 87 20.50 -1.02 -7.25
CA LEU A 87 20.75 0.34 -6.77
C LEU A 87 19.71 1.33 -7.33
N LEU A 88 19.37 1.24 -8.61
CA LEU A 88 18.37 2.10 -9.25
C LEU A 88 17.00 1.96 -8.59
N ILE A 89 16.53 0.73 -8.38
CA ILE A 89 15.25 0.47 -7.72
C ILE A 89 15.30 0.91 -6.25
N GLY A 90 16.39 0.64 -5.54
CA GLY A 90 16.57 1.14 -4.17
C GLY A 90 16.50 2.67 -4.11
N SER A 91 17.19 3.35 -5.02
CA SER A 91 17.16 4.81 -5.13
C SER A 91 15.78 5.33 -5.53
N LEU A 92 15.06 4.63 -6.41
CA LEU A 92 13.69 4.96 -6.82
C LEU A 92 12.76 4.93 -5.60
N ILE A 93 12.86 3.91 -4.74
CA ILE A 93 12.08 3.81 -3.51
C ILE A 93 12.36 5.00 -2.59
N VAL A 94 13.64 5.31 -2.36
CA VAL A 94 14.04 6.44 -1.50
C VAL A 94 13.54 7.77 -2.06
N ILE A 95 13.70 7.99 -3.37
CA ILE A 95 13.26 9.22 -4.04
C ILE A 95 11.74 9.38 -3.94
N VAL A 96 10.98 8.30 -4.15
CA VAL A 96 9.51 8.32 -4.06
C VAL A 96 9.06 8.63 -2.64
N LEU A 97 9.69 8.01 -1.64
CA LEU A 97 9.45 8.30 -0.23
C LEU A 97 9.74 9.75 0.13
N LEU A 98 10.82 10.33 -0.42
CA LEU A 98 11.22 11.71 -0.15
C LEU A 98 10.34 12.74 -0.87
N LEU A 99 9.95 12.49 -2.11
CA LEU A 99 9.25 13.48 -2.94
C LEU A 99 7.75 13.49 -2.70
N ARG A 100 7.11 12.33 -2.50
CA ARG A 100 5.65 12.22 -2.28
C ARG A 100 5.28 10.93 -1.52
N PRO A 101 5.32 10.93 -0.16
CA PRO A 101 4.93 9.77 0.64
C PRO A 101 3.44 9.38 0.51
N ALA A 102 2.61 10.25 -0.09
CA ALA A 102 1.20 9.97 -0.40
C ALA A 102 0.98 9.28 -1.76
N GLY A 103 2.03 9.09 -2.59
CA GLY A 103 1.94 8.55 -3.94
C GLY A 103 1.47 9.54 -5.01
N LEU A 104 1.49 9.12 -6.28
CA LEU A 104 1.12 9.94 -7.45
C LEU A 104 -0.36 10.34 -7.48
N LEU A 105 -1.24 9.49 -6.94
CA LEU A 105 -2.68 9.75 -6.79
C LEU A 105 -3.07 9.64 -5.31
N PRO A 106 -2.96 10.74 -4.54
CA PRO A 106 -3.37 10.78 -3.15
C PRO A 106 -4.86 10.45 -3.02
N GLU A 107 -5.20 9.69 -1.98
CA GLU A 107 -6.58 9.41 -1.59
C GLU A 107 -7.34 10.73 -1.40
N GLU A 108 -8.47 10.93 -2.09
CA GLU A 108 -9.46 11.88 -1.61
C GLU A 108 -9.93 11.35 -0.26
N ARG A 109 -9.43 11.95 0.83
CA ARG A 109 -9.96 11.73 2.17
C ARG A 109 -11.41 12.24 2.17
N ARG A 110 -12.36 11.43 1.67
CA ARG A 110 -13.77 11.57 2.03
C ARG A 110 -13.89 11.15 3.47
N VAL A 111 -13.48 12.06 4.36
CA VAL A 111 -14.11 12.18 5.66
C VAL A 111 -15.60 12.32 5.36
N SER A 112 -16.32 11.24 5.59
CA SER A 112 -17.75 11.16 5.41
C SER A 112 -18.37 12.32 6.19
N LEU A 113 -18.91 13.27 5.45
CA LEU A 113 -19.70 14.42 5.91
C LEU A 113 -21.00 13.99 6.64
N PHE A 114 -21.09 12.72 7.06
CA PHE A 114 -22.27 12.06 7.61
C PHE A 114 -22.20 11.85 9.14
N ILE A 115 -21.08 12.20 9.79
CA ILE A 115 -21.04 12.40 11.25
C ILE A 115 -21.54 13.83 11.53
N GLY A 116 -22.86 14.02 11.48
CA GLY A 116 -23.45 15.35 11.69
C GLY A 116 -24.96 15.40 11.75
N ARG A 117 -25.67 14.27 11.67
CA ARG A 117 -27.14 14.26 11.65
C ARG A 117 -27.84 13.56 12.82
N ASP A 118 -27.10 12.96 13.75
CA ASP A 118 -27.69 12.25 14.89
C ASP A 118 -27.52 12.93 16.27
N THR A 119 -27.06 14.19 16.32
CA THR A 119 -27.30 15.02 17.52
C THR A 119 -28.71 15.61 17.46
N GLY A 120 -29.72 14.74 17.62
CA GLY A 120 -31.08 15.18 17.90
C GLY A 120 -31.12 15.99 19.20
N PRO A 121 -32.00 17.00 19.32
CA PRO A 121 -32.19 17.73 20.58
C PRO A 121 -32.52 16.73 21.70
N ARG A 122 -31.69 16.67 22.75
CA ARG A 122 -32.06 15.89 23.95
C ARG A 122 -33.38 16.45 24.48
N PRO A 123 -34.39 15.60 24.76
CA PRO A 123 -35.56 16.04 25.49
C PRO A 123 -35.11 16.75 26.77
N ARG A 124 -35.62 17.97 27.01
CA ARG A 124 -35.39 18.65 28.28
C ARG A 124 -35.86 17.71 29.38
N GLU A 125 -34.98 17.37 30.31
CA GLU A 125 -35.40 16.74 31.56
C GLU A 125 -36.51 17.62 32.15
N PRO A 126 -37.66 17.04 32.53
CA PRO A 126 -38.65 17.79 33.27
C PRO A 126 -37.96 18.27 34.54
N THR A 127 -37.76 19.58 34.65
CA THR A 127 -37.36 20.22 35.89
C THR A 127 -38.29 19.68 36.96
N THR A 128 -37.78 18.80 37.81
CA THR A 128 -38.48 18.44 39.03
C THR A 128 -38.49 19.73 39.83
N GLU A 129 -39.58 20.47 39.71
CA GLU A 129 -39.84 21.58 40.62
C GLU A 129 -39.72 21.01 42.04
N PRO A 130 -38.95 21.65 42.94
CA PRO A 130 -38.96 21.27 44.33
C PRO A 130 -40.39 21.41 44.85
N GLY A 131 -41.07 20.27 45.06
CA GLY A 131 -42.39 20.23 45.68
C GLY A 131 -42.33 20.88 47.07
N PRO A 132 -43.43 21.52 47.52
CA PRO A 132 -43.43 22.36 48.70
C PRO A 132 -42.94 21.58 49.93
N ALA A 133 -42.06 22.24 50.68
CA ALA A 133 -41.48 21.77 51.93
C ALA A 133 -42.58 21.21 52.85
N GLY A 134 -42.31 20.03 53.41
CA GLY A 134 -43.26 19.29 54.22
C GLY A 134 -43.91 20.13 55.31
N GLU A 135 -45.23 20.19 55.30
CA GLU A 135 -46.01 20.57 56.47
C GLU A 135 -45.93 19.41 57.49
N PRO A 136 -45.50 19.66 58.73
CA PRO A 136 -45.55 18.67 59.79
C PRO A 136 -47.01 18.54 60.23
N SER A 137 -47.67 17.46 59.83
CA SER A 137 -49.00 17.09 60.28
C SER A 137 -48.98 16.84 61.79
N SER A 138 -49.42 17.85 62.53
CA SER A 138 -49.84 17.76 63.91
C SER A 138 -51.27 17.24 63.91
N GLN A 139 -51.52 16.05 64.48
CA GLN A 139 -52.70 15.56 65.21
C GLN A 139 -52.61 14.03 65.31
#